data_AF-A0A9E5VYN9-F1
#
_entry.id   AF-A0A9E5VYN9-F1
#
_cell.length_a   1.000
_cell.length_b   1.000
_cell.length_c   1.000
_cell.angle_alpha   90.00
_cell.angle_beta   90.00
_cell.angle_gamma   90.00
#
_symmetry.space_group_name_H-M   'P 1'
#
loop_
_entity.id
_entity.type
_entity.pdbx_description
1 polymer ?
#
loop_
_entity_poly.entity_id
_entity_poly.type
_entity_poly.pdbx_seq_one_letter_code
_entity_poly.pdbx_strand_id
1 'polypeptide(L)'
;MKLNIRENVLWEVNAEPGETKVVVPDSVSVIGECAFCNCPQLRQVTLPEGLRAIGENAFQDCKELTLIALPNGLNTIGVGAFAGCVGLGELNLPASLAEIGDYAFADCIGLTRVALSENLRVIGGGAFAGCTKLKSITIPGKVESIYGEAFSDCSDLSEVKFLAEPGEVLNHLAPDAFEGTPWLKAQSGMVVLGKLLYKYVSPFKLIGSVKIPEGVRWIGSRAFAGCSQLTDISIPPSVTYIGVGAFEGCKGLESLILPKELKTITREMFKGCIGLKSLALPNIIEIENSAFEECIGLREIQLPQGLRKIGERAFAGCCALKRIDLPKSVYSLGLDAFAECVSLTQAGLPEGLVERGDYYAYFRGCEKLAAAREDWQYTLNSVREFLCEYEKGKGDNVNE
;
A
#
# COMPACT_ATOMS: atom_id res chain seq x y z
N MET A 1 -37.97 -12.87 -13.60
CA MET A 1 -36.59 -13.27 -13.87
C MET A 1 -36.44 -14.75 -13.56
N LYS A 2 -35.73 -15.50 -14.40
CA LYS A 2 -35.42 -16.93 -14.18
C LYS A 2 -34.13 -17.05 -13.37
N LEU A 3 -34.16 -17.79 -12.28
CA LEU A 3 -33.05 -17.94 -11.33
C LEU A 3 -32.39 -19.31 -11.50
N ASN A 4 -31.07 -19.34 -11.70
CA ASN A 4 -30.27 -20.56 -11.76
C ASN A 4 -29.65 -20.84 -10.39
N ILE A 5 -30.32 -21.67 -9.58
CA ILE A 5 -29.91 -21.98 -8.21
C ILE A 5 -29.40 -23.41 -8.15
N ARG A 6 -28.20 -23.60 -7.59
CA ARG A 6 -27.59 -24.91 -7.31
C ARG A 6 -26.98 -24.90 -5.92
N GLU A 7 -27.28 -25.90 -5.11
CA GLU A 7 -26.69 -26.06 -3.77
C GLU A 7 -26.81 -24.80 -2.90
N ASN A 8 -27.99 -24.15 -2.89
CA ASN A 8 -28.26 -22.90 -2.16
C ASN A 8 -27.44 -21.68 -2.65
N VAL A 9 -26.82 -21.76 -3.83
CA VAL A 9 -26.11 -20.66 -4.48
C VAL A 9 -26.89 -20.20 -5.71
N LEU A 10 -27.16 -18.90 -5.82
CA LEU A 10 -27.70 -18.29 -7.04
C LEU A 10 -26.55 -17.90 -7.97
N TRP A 11 -26.38 -18.60 -9.08
CA TRP A 11 -25.24 -18.39 -9.99
C TRP A 11 -25.53 -17.44 -11.14
N GLU A 12 -26.78 -17.35 -11.56
CA GLU A 12 -27.14 -16.63 -12.78
C GLU A 12 -28.61 -16.23 -12.73
N VAL A 13 -28.89 -15.04 -13.22
CA VAL A 13 -30.24 -14.53 -13.41
C VAL A 13 -30.46 -14.16 -14.87
N ASN A 14 -31.41 -14.87 -15.48
CA ASN A 14 -31.86 -14.60 -16.83
C ASN A 14 -33.11 -13.72 -16.77
N ALA A 15 -32.94 -12.43 -17.07
CA ALA A 15 -34.01 -11.43 -17.09
C ALA A 15 -34.56 -11.24 -18.50
N GLU A 16 -35.89 -11.29 -18.65
CA GLU A 16 -36.57 -10.90 -19.88
C GLU A 16 -36.78 -9.36 -19.90
N PRO A 17 -36.87 -8.72 -21.08
CA PRO A 17 -37.11 -7.28 -21.17
C PRO A 17 -38.36 -6.85 -20.38
N GLY A 18 -38.20 -5.82 -19.52
CA GLY A 18 -39.25 -5.29 -18.66
C GLY A 18 -39.26 -5.88 -17.25
N GLU A 19 -38.49 -6.92 -16.99
CA GLU A 19 -38.34 -7.45 -15.63
C GLU A 19 -37.42 -6.54 -14.82
N THR A 20 -37.99 -5.85 -13.83
CA THR A 20 -37.29 -4.84 -13.02
C THR A 20 -37.11 -5.25 -11.56
N LYS A 21 -37.67 -6.39 -11.16
CA LYS A 21 -37.68 -6.84 -9.76
C LYS A 21 -37.40 -8.32 -9.66
N VAL A 22 -36.73 -8.71 -8.58
CA VAL A 22 -36.45 -10.11 -8.25
C VAL A 22 -36.62 -10.36 -6.75
N VAL A 23 -37.19 -11.50 -6.42
CA VAL A 23 -37.23 -12.04 -5.05
C VAL A 23 -36.38 -13.29 -5.05
N VAL A 24 -35.28 -13.27 -4.30
CA VAL A 24 -34.37 -14.41 -4.17
C VAL A 24 -34.97 -15.37 -3.12
N PRO A 25 -35.13 -16.67 -3.41
CA PRO A 25 -35.76 -17.63 -2.50
C PRO A 25 -35.01 -17.82 -1.18
N ASP A 26 -35.73 -18.13 -0.10
CA ASP A 26 -35.19 -18.36 1.25
C ASP A 26 -34.15 -19.48 1.34
N SER A 27 -34.15 -20.41 0.38
CA SER A 27 -33.16 -21.48 0.29
C SER A 27 -31.77 -20.98 -0.12
N VAL A 28 -31.64 -19.76 -0.66
CA VAL A 28 -30.36 -19.23 -1.13
C VAL A 28 -29.55 -18.67 0.04
N SER A 29 -28.37 -19.21 0.26
CA SER A 29 -27.40 -18.72 1.25
C SER A 29 -26.27 -17.91 0.64
N VAL A 30 -26.05 -17.98 -0.68
CA VAL A 30 -24.98 -17.23 -1.38
C VAL A 30 -25.48 -16.70 -2.72
N ILE A 31 -25.18 -15.43 -3.02
CA ILE A 31 -25.23 -14.91 -4.40
C ILE A 31 -23.85 -15.17 -5.01
N GLY A 32 -23.78 -15.95 -6.07
CA GLY A 32 -22.55 -16.34 -6.74
C GLY A 32 -21.90 -15.19 -7.50
N GLU A 33 -20.69 -15.46 -7.99
CA GLU A 33 -19.95 -14.53 -8.85
C GLU A 33 -20.79 -14.14 -10.07
N CYS A 34 -20.82 -12.84 -10.38
CA CYS A 34 -21.53 -12.28 -11.54
C CYS A 34 -23.02 -12.62 -11.66
N ALA A 35 -23.70 -13.11 -10.62
CA ALA A 35 -25.07 -13.63 -10.74
C ALA A 35 -26.11 -12.66 -11.33
N PHE A 36 -25.94 -11.36 -11.10
CA PHE A 36 -26.72 -10.25 -11.66
C PHE A 36 -25.83 -9.26 -12.44
N CYS A 37 -24.60 -9.62 -12.80
CA CYS A 37 -23.70 -8.70 -13.50
C CYS A 37 -24.34 -8.19 -14.80
N ASN A 38 -24.22 -6.88 -15.06
CA ASN A 38 -24.81 -6.21 -16.20
C ASN A 38 -26.32 -6.48 -16.36
N CYS A 39 -27.09 -6.36 -15.27
CA CYS A 39 -28.56 -6.37 -15.33
C CYS A 39 -29.11 -4.92 -15.43
N PRO A 40 -29.16 -4.29 -16.62
CA PRO A 40 -29.41 -2.85 -16.77
C PRO A 40 -30.83 -2.41 -16.41
N GLN A 41 -31.78 -3.34 -16.26
CA GLN A 41 -33.18 -3.04 -15.92
C GLN A 41 -33.54 -3.39 -14.48
N LEU A 42 -32.65 -4.06 -13.74
CA LEU A 42 -32.92 -4.50 -12.38
C LEU A 42 -32.98 -3.28 -11.45
N ARG A 43 -34.17 -3.01 -10.90
CA ARG A 43 -34.43 -1.88 -9.98
C ARG A 43 -34.50 -2.29 -8.51
N GLN A 44 -35.00 -3.50 -8.25
CA GLN A 44 -35.27 -3.97 -6.88
C GLN A 44 -34.88 -5.44 -6.71
N VAL A 45 -34.14 -5.74 -5.65
CA VAL A 45 -33.77 -7.09 -5.23
C VAL A 45 -34.24 -7.31 -3.80
N THR A 46 -35.01 -8.36 -3.57
CA THR A 46 -35.33 -8.85 -2.22
C THR A 46 -34.43 -10.02 -1.91
N LEU A 47 -33.53 -9.86 -0.93
CA LEU A 47 -32.60 -10.89 -0.48
C LEU A 47 -33.19 -11.67 0.70
N PRO A 48 -32.91 -12.98 0.83
CA PRO A 48 -33.40 -13.78 1.96
C PRO A 48 -32.60 -13.50 3.24
N GLU A 49 -33.24 -13.58 4.40
CA GLU A 49 -32.59 -13.36 5.72
C GLU A 49 -31.46 -14.37 6.00
N GLY A 50 -31.51 -15.55 5.37
CA GLY A 50 -30.50 -16.60 5.47
C GLY A 50 -29.23 -16.36 4.64
N LEU A 51 -29.17 -15.29 3.84
CA LEU A 51 -28.03 -14.99 2.97
C LEU A 51 -26.77 -14.66 3.79
N ARG A 52 -25.66 -15.32 3.44
CA ARG A 52 -24.37 -15.23 4.13
C ARG A 52 -23.30 -14.52 3.32
N ALA A 53 -23.34 -14.60 1.98
CA ALA A 53 -22.34 -13.98 1.13
C ALA A 53 -22.93 -13.46 -0.18
N ILE A 54 -22.35 -12.36 -0.65
CA ILE A 54 -22.49 -11.83 -2.01
C ILE A 54 -21.11 -11.96 -2.67
N GLY A 55 -21.05 -12.71 -3.76
CA GLY A 55 -19.83 -13.04 -4.48
C GLY A 55 -19.25 -11.87 -5.28
N GLU A 56 -18.11 -12.13 -5.90
CA GLU A 56 -17.40 -11.18 -6.74
C GLU A 56 -18.27 -10.72 -7.92
N ASN A 57 -18.29 -9.40 -8.17
CA ASN A 57 -19.03 -8.75 -9.26
C ASN A 57 -20.54 -9.10 -9.32
N ALA A 58 -21.13 -9.62 -8.22
CA ALA A 58 -22.47 -10.20 -8.22
C ALA A 58 -23.56 -9.28 -8.77
N PHE A 59 -23.47 -7.98 -8.54
CA PHE A 59 -24.38 -6.95 -9.04
C PHE A 59 -23.64 -5.88 -9.86
N GLN A 60 -22.42 -6.15 -10.35
CA GLN A 60 -21.65 -5.19 -11.13
C GLN A 60 -22.51 -4.63 -12.29
N ASP A 61 -22.45 -3.31 -12.51
CA ASP A 61 -23.17 -2.59 -13.56
C ASP A 61 -24.71 -2.78 -13.57
N CYS A 62 -25.32 -3.12 -12.42
CA CYS A 62 -26.78 -3.01 -12.24
C CYS A 62 -27.21 -1.55 -12.09
N LYS A 63 -27.10 -0.78 -13.18
CA LYS A 63 -27.21 0.70 -13.16
C LYS A 63 -28.53 1.25 -12.66
N GLU A 64 -29.63 0.52 -12.80
CA GLU A 64 -30.96 0.92 -12.34
C GLU A 64 -31.30 0.44 -10.92
N LEU A 65 -30.39 -0.31 -10.26
CA LEU A 65 -30.64 -0.87 -8.93
C LEU A 65 -30.68 0.24 -7.89
N THR A 66 -31.85 0.41 -7.27
CA THR A 66 -32.13 1.49 -6.30
C THR A 66 -32.61 0.94 -4.96
N LEU A 67 -33.24 -0.24 -4.96
CA LEU A 67 -33.86 -0.85 -3.79
C LEU A 67 -33.25 -2.22 -3.50
N ILE A 68 -32.30 -2.24 -2.57
CA ILE A 68 -31.72 -3.46 -2.02
C ILE A 68 -31.50 -3.29 -0.52
N ALA A 69 -32.02 -4.23 0.27
CA ALA A 69 -31.78 -4.31 1.70
C ALA A 69 -30.82 -5.48 1.96
N LEU A 70 -29.69 -5.21 2.59
CA LEU A 70 -28.72 -6.23 2.95
C LEU A 70 -29.15 -6.91 4.26
N PRO A 71 -29.28 -8.24 4.30
CA PRO A 71 -29.78 -8.95 5.47
C PRO A 71 -28.75 -8.96 6.61
N ASN A 72 -29.25 -8.99 7.85
CA ASN A 72 -28.43 -8.88 9.07
C ASN A 72 -27.42 -10.02 9.26
N GLY A 73 -27.61 -11.15 8.58
CA GLY A 73 -26.73 -12.33 8.64
C GLY A 73 -25.62 -12.36 7.59
N LEU A 74 -25.52 -11.34 6.73
CA LEU A 74 -24.54 -11.26 5.64
C LEU A 74 -23.14 -10.98 6.19
N ASN A 75 -22.19 -11.87 5.90
CA ASN A 75 -20.83 -11.82 6.42
C ASN A 75 -19.80 -11.32 5.41
N THR A 76 -20.11 -11.40 4.12
CA THR A 76 -19.16 -11.12 3.04
C THR A 76 -19.82 -10.37 1.89
N ILE A 77 -19.16 -9.30 1.45
CA ILE A 77 -19.42 -8.60 0.18
C ILE A 77 -18.13 -8.68 -0.63
N GLY A 78 -18.17 -9.44 -1.72
CA GLY A 78 -17.00 -9.74 -2.55
C GLY A 78 -16.47 -8.54 -3.33
N VAL A 79 -15.34 -8.77 -4.00
CA VAL A 79 -14.69 -7.80 -4.88
C VAL A 79 -15.68 -7.32 -5.95
N GLY A 80 -15.78 -6.01 -6.17
CA GLY A 80 -16.63 -5.42 -7.20
C GLY A 80 -18.13 -5.73 -7.10
N ALA A 81 -18.61 -6.27 -5.97
CA ALA A 81 -19.96 -6.83 -5.86
C ALA A 81 -21.09 -5.89 -6.30
N PHE A 82 -20.96 -4.58 -6.08
CA PHE A 82 -21.89 -3.53 -6.50
C PHE A 82 -21.19 -2.45 -7.36
N ALA A 83 -20.03 -2.74 -7.95
CA ALA A 83 -19.31 -1.77 -8.77
C ALA A 83 -20.21 -1.26 -9.92
N GLY A 84 -20.24 0.05 -10.16
CA GLY A 84 -21.05 0.67 -11.21
C GLY A 84 -22.56 0.66 -10.96
N CYS A 85 -23.03 0.33 -9.76
CA CYS A 85 -24.44 0.46 -9.37
C CYS A 85 -24.83 1.93 -9.13
N VAL A 86 -24.88 2.71 -10.21
CA VAL A 86 -25.08 4.16 -10.18
C VAL A 86 -26.40 4.63 -9.56
N GLY A 87 -27.41 3.75 -9.47
CA GLY A 87 -28.71 4.02 -8.87
C GLY A 87 -28.78 3.83 -7.35
N LEU A 88 -27.77 3.21 -6.71
CA LEU A 88 -27.81 2.99 -5.26
C LEU A 88 -27.74 4.32 -4.52
N GLY A 89 -28.69 4.55 -3.59
CA GLY A 89 -28.83 5.81 -2.85
C GLY A 89 -28.27 5.76 -1.43
N GLU A 90 -29.07 5.28 -0.48
CA GLU A 90 -28.60 5.04 0.89
C GLU A 90 -28.43 3.54 1.13
N LEU A 91 -27.36 3.16 1.84
CA LEU A 91 -27.08 1.77 2.16
C LEU A 91 -26.74 1.61 3.65
N ASN A 92 -27.35 0.61 4.29
CA ASN A 92 -26.98 0.18 5.63
C ASN A 92 -26.26 -1.15 5.52
N LEU A 93 -24.96 -1.18 5.86
CA LEU A 93 -24.20 -2.42 5.89
C LEU A 93 -24.55 -3.21 7.17
N PRO A 94 -24.70 -4.54 7.07
CA PRO A 94 -25.16 -5.36 8.17
C PRO A 94 -24.11 -5.45 9.28
N ALA A 95 -24.54 -5.48 10.55
CA ALA A 95 -23.65 -5.48 11.71
C ALA A 95 -22.73 -6.72 11.79
N SER A 96 -23.04 -7.80 11.08
CA SER A 96 -22.20 -9.01 10.97
C SER A 96 -21.05 -8.88 9.96
N LEU A 97 -21.06 -7.83 9.13
CA LEU A 97 -20.04 -7.63 8.10
C LEU A 97 -18.71 -7.23 8.76
N ALA A 98 -17.68 -8.02 8.52
CA ALA A 98 -16.33 -7.78 9.02
C ALA A 98 -15.40 -7.17 7.95
N GLU A 99 -15.71 -7.34 6.67
CA GLU A 99 -14.87 -6.92 5.56
C GLU A 99 -15.72 -6.49 4.36
N ILE A 100 -15.25 -5.45 3.67
CA ILE A 100 -15.76 -5.00 2.37
C ILE A 100 -14.65 -5.27 1.35
N GLY A 101 -14.93 -6.07 0.33
CA GLY A 101 -13.97 -6.40 -0.71
C GLY A 101 -13.53 -5.19 -1.54
N ASP A 102 -12.42 -5.37 -2.27
CA ASP A 102 -11.89 -4.36 -3.18
C ASP A 102 -12.94 -3.94 -4.21
N TYR A 103 -13.04 -2.65 -4.50
CA TYR A 103 -13.99 -2.07 -5.46
C TYR A 103 -15.47 -2.41 -5.21
N ALA A 104 -15.85 -2.95 -4.04
CA ALA A 104 -17.18 -3.49 -3.80
C ALA A 104 -18.33 -2.52 -4.12
N PHE A 105 -18.14 -1.21 -3.92
CA PHE A 105 -19.09 -0.14 -4.25
C PHE A 105 -18.44 0.95 -5.12
N ALA A 106 -17.41 0.60 -5.90
CA ALA A 106 -16.78 1.54 -6.83
C ALA A 106 -17.82 2.10 -7.83
N ASP A 107 -17.70 3.38 -8.18
CA ASP A 107 -18.58 4.09 -9.12
C ASP A 107 -20.08 4.01 -8.78
N CYS A 108 -20.44 3.78 -7.52
CA CYS A 108 -21.80 3.97 -7.02
C CYS A 108 -22.11 5.48 -6.89
N ILE A 109 -22.14 6.20 -8.01
CA ILE A 109 -22.28 7.67 -8.06
C ILE A 109 -23.58 8.20 -7.45
N GLY A 110 -24.60 7.36 -7.30
CA GLY A 110 -25.85 7.68 -6.61
C GLY A 110 -25.73 7.68 -5.09
N LEU A 111 -24.69 7.05 -4.54
CA LEU A 111 -24.59 6.71 -3.12
C LEU A 111 -24.37 7.98 -2.31
N THR A 112 -25.40 8.40 -1.58
CA THR A 112 -25.38 9.63 -0.77
C THR A 112 -24.96 9.36 0.66
N ARG A 113 -25.23 8.16 1.17
CA ARG A 113 -24.95 7.75 2.55
C ARG A 113 -24.72 6.25 2.64
N VAL A 114 -23.68 5.88 3.38
CA VAL A 114 -23.44 4.49 3.79
C VAL A 114 -23.23 4.43 5.30
N ALA A 115 -23.99 3.58 5.98
CA ALA A 115 -23.74 3.23 7.38
C ALA A 115 -22.88 1.96 7.42
N LEU A 116 -21.66 2.10 7.92
CA LEU A 116 -20.71 0.99 8.05
C LEU A 116 -21.03 0.14 9.30
N SER A 117 -20.70 -1.15 9.22
CA SER A 117 -20.86 -2.10 10.34
C SER A 117 -19.98 -1.72 11.53
N GLU A 118 -20.52 -1.76 12.76
CA GLU A 118 -19.73 -1.55 13.99
C GLU A 118 -18.65 -2.63 14.21
N ASN A 119 -18.76 -3.78 13.53
CA ASN A 119 -17.79 -4.87 13.60
C ASN A 119 -16.79 -4.88 12.43
N LEU A 120 -16.91 -3.92 11.50
CA LEU A 120 -16.05 -3.80 10.33
C LEU A 120 -14.58 -3.70 10.74
N ARG A 121 -13.74 -4.53 10.13
CA ARG A 121 -12.29 -4.58 10.31
C ARG A 121 -11.54 -4.03 9.10
N VAL A 122 -12.02 -4.34 7.89
CA VAL A 122 -11.31 -4.03 6.65
C VAL A 122 -12.21 -3.31 5.67
N ILE A 123 -11.68 -2.21 5.11
CA ILE A 123 -12.21 -1.54 3.92
C ILE A 123 -11.21 -1.79 2.78
N GLY A 124 -11.62 -2.56 1.79
CA GLY A 124 -10.84 -2.94 0.62
C GLY A 124 -10.40 -1.74 -0.24
N GLY A 125 -9.43 -2.01 -1.12
CA GLY A 125 -8.89 -1.03 -2.04
C GLY A 125 -9.96 -0.58 -3.02
N GLY A 126 -10.12 0.72 -3.24
CA GLY A 126 -11.14 1.26 -4.13
C GLY A 126 -12.59 0.98 -3.71
N ALA A 127 -12.85 0.48 -2.49
CA ALA A 127 -14.18 -0.02 -2.09
C ALA A 127 -15.33 0.96 -2.31
N PHE A 128 -15.10 2.26 -2.18
CA PHE A 128 -16.05 3.34 -2.45
C PHE A 128 -15.48 4.37 -3.44
N ALA A 129 -14.47 4.01 -4.23
CA ALA A 129 -13.88 4.89 -5.25
C ALA A 129 -14.98 5.44 -6.18
N GLY A 130 -14.92 6.73 -6.52
CA GLY A 130 -15.89 7.35 -7.43
C GLY A 130 -17.32 7.49 -6.88
N CYS A 131 -17.58 7.24 -5.59
CA CYS A 131 -18.87 7.56 -4.94
C CYS A 131 -19.06 9.09 -4.81
N THR A 132 -19.30 9.76 -5.94
CA THR A 132 -19.23 11.22 -6.09
C THR A 132 -20.21 12.01 -5.23
N LYS A 133 -21.33 11.41 -4.80
CA LYS A 133 -22.35 12.04 -3.95
C LYS A 133 -22.23 11.72 -2.46
N LEU A 134 -21.27 10.88 -2.06
CA LEU A 134 -21.08 10.53 -0.65
C LEU A 134 -20.49 11.73 0.08
N LYS A 135 -21.27 12.34 0.98
CA LYS A 135 -20.89 13.61 1.64
C LYS A 135 -20.06 13.45 2.90
N SER A 136 -20.37 12.40 3.66
CA SER A 136 -19.78 12.13 4.96
C SER A 136 -19.61 10.64 5.16
N ILE A 137 -18.53 10.23 5.83
CA ILE A 137 -18.35 8.86 6.27
C ILE A 137 -17.92 8.81 7.74
N THR A 138 -18.50 7.87 8.48
CA THR A 138 -18.06 7.54 9.84
C THR A 138 -17.38 6.19 9.83
N ILE A 139 -16.07 6.17 10.07
CA ILE A 139 -15.24 4.97 10.17
C ILE A 139 -15.43 4.35 11.57
N PRO A 140 -15.96 3.12 11.66
CA PRO A 140 -16.21 2.43 12.93
C PRO A 140 -14.95 2.17 13.75
N GLY A 141 -15.12 2.01 15.07
CA GLY A 141 -14.02 1.91 16.02
C GLY A 141 -13.17 0.63 15.92
N LYS A 142 -13.64 -0.39 15.19
CA LYS A 142 -12.93 -1.66 15.02
C LYS A 142 -12.19 -1.77 13.68
N VAL A 143 -12.20 -0.73 12.85
CA VAL A 143 -11.50 -0.77 11.55
C VAL A 143 -10.00 -0.80 11.79
N GLU A 144 -9.37 -1.85 11.27
CA GLU A 144 -7.94 -2.15 11.36
C GLU A 144 -7.19 -1.66 10.13
N SER A 145 -7.82 -1.77 8.95
CA SER A 145 -7.20 -1.43 7.66
C SER A 145 -8.16 -0.70 6.72
N ILE A 146 -7.65 0.36 6.11
CA ILE A 146 -8.26 1.07 4.98
C ILE A 146 -7.23 1.07 3.85
N TYR A 147 -7.51 0.32 2.79
CA TYR A 147 -6.59 0.11 1.67
C TYR A 147 -6.62 1.24 0.64
N GLY A 148 -5.74 1.12 -0.36
CA GLY A 148 -5.51 2.15 -1.37
C GLY A 148 -6.77 2.57 -2.08
N GLU A 149 -6.92 3.86 -2.35
CA GLU A 149 -8.06 4.40 -3.11
C GLU A 149 -9.46 4.12 -2.50
N ALA A 150 -9.57 3.64 -1.26
CA ALA A 150 -10.84 3.19 -0.66
C ALA A 150 -12.00 4.20 -0.79
N PHE A 151 -11.70 5.50 -0.75
CA PHE A 151 -12.64 6.60 -0.97
C PHE A 151 -12.07 7.62 -1.99
N SER A 152 -11.26 7.17 -2.95
CA SER A 152 -10.72 8.05 -3.99
C SER A 152 -11.84 8.67 -4.81
N ASP A 153 -11.67 9.94 -5.19
CA ASP A 153 -12.60 10.67 -6.06
C ASP A 153 -14.06 10.69 -5.59
N CYS A 154 -14.31 10.49 -4.28
CA CYS A 154 -15.58 10.88 -3.65
C CYS A 154 -15.67 12.40 -3.62
N SER A 155 -16.13 13.00 -4.73
CA SER A 155 -16.04 14.44 -5.00
C SER A 155 -16.84 15.35 -4.06
N ASP A 156 -17.84 14.81 -3.34
CA ASP A 156 -18.61 15.54 -2.32
C ASP A 156 -18.17 15.20 -0.88
N LEU A 157 -17.21 14.27 -0.70
CA LEU A 157 -16.81 13.79 0.63
C LEU A 157 -16.01 14.87 1.37
N SER A 158 -16.71 15.58 2.25
CA SER A 158 -16.18 16.73 3.00
C SER A 158 -16.01 16.46 4.49
N GLU A 159 -16.63 15.39 5.00
CA GLU A 159 -16.54 14.99 6.40
C GLU A 159 -16.12 13.52 6.54
N VAL A 160 -15.00 13.28 7.23
CA VAL A 160 -14.56 11.94 7.61
C VAL A 160 -14.40 11.93 9.13
N LYS A 161 -15.18 11.09 9.79
CA LYS A 161 -15.14 10.91 11.25
C LYS A 161 -14.62 9.52 11.59
N PHE A 162 -13.64 9.45 12.49
CA PHE A 162 -13.16 8.18 13.05
C PHE A 162 -13.77 7.97 14.43
N LEU A 163 -14.38 6.80 14.68
CA LEU A 163 -14.91 6.43 16.01
C LEU A 163 -13.86 5.70 16.87
N ALA A 164 -12.84 5.12 16.25
CA ALA A 164 -11.65 4.68 16.98
C ALA A 164 -10.81 5.91 17.34
N GLU A 165 -10.06 5.86 18.44
CA GLU A 165 -8.78 6.56 18.46
C GLU A 165 -7.85 5.82 17.48
N PRO A 166 -7.49 6.40 16.32
CA PRO A 166 -6.66 5.68 15.37
C PRO A 166 -5.29 5.39 16.01
N GLY A 167 -4.82 4.16 15.87
CA GLY A 167 -3.70 3.61 16.65
C GLY A 167 -4.07 2.84 17.93
N GLU A 168 -5.35 2.53 18.19
CA GLU A 168 -5.66 1.37 19.05
C GLU A 168 -6.02 0.13 18.23
N VAL A 169 -6.60 0.35 17.05
CA VAL A 169 -7.06 -0.70 16.13
C VAL A 169 -6.62 -0.42 14.68
N LEU A 170 -6.76 0.84 14.20
CA LEU A 170 -6.33 1.23 12.85
C LEU A 170 -4.80 1.20 12.71
N ASN A 171 -4.31 0.18 12.02
CA ASN A 171 -2.88 -0.07 11.79
C ASN A 171 -2.45 0.20 10.34
N HIS A 172 -3.39 0.23 9.41
CA HIS A 172 -3.12 0.50 8.00
C HIS A 172 -4.10 1.54 7.45
N LEU A 173 -3.56 2.65 6.95
CA LEU A 173 -4.30 3.65 6.17
C LEU A 173 -3.45 4.02 4.96
N ALA A 174 -3.93 3.66 3.77
CA ALA A 174 -3.22 3.92 2.54
C ALA A 174 -3.15 5.43 2.21
N PRO A 175 -2.04 5.91 1.63
CA PRO A 175 -1.77 7.35 1.44
C PRO A 175 -2.72 8.07 0.47
N ASP A 176 -3.39 7.30 -0.37
CA ASP A 176 -4.33 7.66 -1.43
C ASP A 176 -5.79 7.27 -1.09
N ALA A 177 -6.04 6.69 0.10
CA ALA A 177 -7.37 6.25 0.52
C ALA A 177 -8.45 7.36 0.42
N PHE A 178 -8.06 8.63 0.53
CA PHE A 178 -8.96 9.79 0.41
C PHE A 178 -8.50 10.76 -0.70
N GLU A 179 -7.75 10.29 -1.69
CA GLU A 179 -7.32 11.11 -2.82
C GLU A 179 -8.52 11.69 -3.58
N GLY A 180 -8.38 12.90 -4.13
CA GLY A 180 -9.47 13.56 -4.86
C GLY A 180 -10.59 14.16 -3.98
N THR A 181 -10.71 13.77 -2.71
CA THR A 181 -11.80 14.21 -1.81
C THR A 181 -11.69 15.68 -1.36
N PRO A 182 -12.81 16.41 -1.19
CA PRO A 182 -12.82 17.71 -0.52
C PRO A 182 -12.26 17.67 0.90
N TRP A 183 -12.52 16.59 1.66
CA TRP A 183 -12.02 16.42 3.03
C TRP A 183 -10.50 16.51 3.08
N LEU A 184 -9.80 15.78 2.20
CA LEU A 184 -8.35 15.80 2.14
C LEU A 184 -7.82 17.15 1.64
N LYS A 185 -8.47 17.74 0.62
CA LYS A 185 -8.11 19.06 0.06
C LYS A 185 -8.24 20.20 1.08
N ALA A 186 -9.15 20.06 2.05
CA ALA A 186 -9.34 21.04 3.12
C ALA A 186 -8.28 20.94 4.24
N GLN A 187 -7.51 19.85 4.30
CA GLN A 187 -6.45 19.68 5.30
C GLN A 187 -5.22 20.54 4.99
N SER A 188 -4.47 20.89 6.04
CA SER A 188 -3.19 21.59 5.92
C SER A 188 -2.27 21.23 7.08
N GLY A 189 -0.97 21.13 6.82
CA GLY A 189 0.04 20.65 7.74
C GLY A 189 -0.04 19.13 7.98
N MET A 190 0.39 18.71 9.16
CA MET A 190 0.32 17.30 9.57
C MET A 190 -1.13 16.91 9.90
N VAL A 191 -1.68 15.95 9.16
CA VAL A 191 -2.99 15.36 9.43
C VAL A 191 -2.81 14.23 10.43
N VAL A 192 -3.16 14.51 11.69
CA VAL A 192 -3.09 13.53 12.78
C VAL A 192 -4.48 13.01 13.10
N LEU A 193 -4.64 11.70 13.01
CA LEU A 193 -5.86 10.97 13.33
C LEU A 193 -5.54 10.16 14.59
N GLY A 194 -5.85 10.69 15.78
CA GLY A 194 -5.44 10.12 17.08
C GLY A 194 -3.92 9.94 17.20
N LYS A 195 -3.45 8.69 17.25
CA LYS A 195 -2.01 8.34 17.36
C LYS A 195 -1.36 8.05 15.99
N LEU A 196 -2.12 8.13 14.90
CA LEU A 196 -1.64 7.98 13.53
C LEU A 196 -1.41 9.35 12.91
N LEU A 197 -0.18 9.66 12.50
CA LEU A 197 0.07 10.74 11.55
C LEU A 197 -0.16 10.18 10.15
N TYR A 198 -1.29 10.55 9.54
CA TYR A 198 -1.69 10.05 8.23
C TYR A 198 -0.76 10.54 7.13
N LYS A 199 -0.69 11.87 6.94
CA LYS A 199 0.20 12.52 5.98
C LYS A 199 0.35 14.00 6.27
N TYR A 200 1.39 14.59 5.72
CA TYR A 200 1.57 16.03 5.61
C TYR A 200 0.88 16.51 4.33
N VAL A 201 -0.13 17.37 4.49
CA VAL A 201 -0.87 17.99 3.38
C VAL A 201 -0.48 19.46 3.34
N SER A 202 -0.01 19.96 2.20
CA SER A 202 0.21 21.40 2.08
C SER A 202 0.14 21.84 0.63
N PRO A 203 -0.47 23.00 0.34
CA PRO A 203 -0.40 23.59 -1.00
C PRO A 203 1.03 24.04 -1.35
N PHE A 204 1.90 24.21 -0.34
CA PHE A 204 3.30 24.58 -0.50
C PHE A 204 4.22 23.46 0.02
N LYS A 205 5.39 23.26 -0.59
CA LYS A 205 6.37 22.27 -0.10
C LYS A 205 6.76 22.60 1.34
N LEU A 206 6.83 21.60 2.23
CA LEU A 206 7.39 21.75 3.58
C LEU A 206 8.83 22.24 3.49
N ILE A 207 9.15 23.36 4.16
CA ILE A 207 10.49 23.99 4.17
C ILE A 207 11.02 24.02 5.60
N GLY A 208 12.28 23.62 5.77
CA GLY A 208 12.98 23.72 7.05
C GLY A 208 12.68 22.53 7.95
N SER A 209 12.31 22.79 9.21
CA SER A 209 12.16 21.74 10.23
C SER A 209 10.70 21.48 10.62
N VAL A 210 10.40 20.24 10.99
CA VAL A 210 9.10 19.86 11.55
C VAL A 210 9.26 19.02 12.82
N LYS A 211 8.38 19.27 13.80
CA LYS A 211 8.27 18.44 15.01
C LYS A 211 6.97 17.67 14.98
N ILE A 212 7.05 16.35 14.92
CA ILE A 212 5.87 15.49 15.03
C ILE A 212 5.30 15.62 16.45
N PRO A 213 3.98 15.79 16.62
CA PRO A 213 3.36 15.93 17.95
C PRO A 213 3.60 14.73 18.87
N GLU A 214 3.77 14.99 20.16
CA GLU A 214 3.86 13.93 21.18
C GLU A 214 2.59 13.06 21.19
N GLY A 215 2.73 11.77 21.50
CA GLY A 215 1.62 10.82 21.53
C GLY A 215 1.34 10.12 20.19
N VAL A 216 1.89 10.63 19.08
CA VAL A 216 1.92 9.90 17.81
C VAL A 216 2.73 8.62 17.98
N ARG A 217 2.16 7.50 17.54
CA ARG A 217 2.75 6.15 17.61
C ARG A 217 3.02 5.56 16.21
N TRP A 218 2.26 5.98 15.21
CA TRP A 218 2.40 5.54 13.82
C TRP A 218 2.60 6.73 12.88
N ILE A 219 3.58 6.64 12.00
CA ILE A 219 3.70 7.51 10.83
C ILE A 219 3.22 6.72 9.62
N GLY A 220 2.21 7.22 8.92
CA GLY A 220 1.59 6.59 7.76
C GLY A 220 2.56 6.42 6.59
N SER A 221 2.23 5.50 5.70
CA SER A 221 2.95 5.34 4.44
C SER A 221 2.92 6.66 3.65
N ARG A 222 4.05 7.03 3.05
CA ARG A 222 4.23 8.28 2.29
C ARG A 222 3.85 9.56 3.03
N ALA A 223 3.83 9.55 4.37
CA ALA A 223 3.35 10.67 5.15
C ALA A 223 4.09 11.99 4.86
N PHE A 224 5.39 11.96 4.61
CA PHE A 224 6.21 13.11 4.22
C PHE A 224 6.82 12.94 2.82
N ALA A 225 6.27 12.03 2.01
CA ALA A 225 6.81 11.79 0.66
C ALA A 225 6.81 13.08 -0.18
N GLY A 226 7.92 13.32 -0.88
CA GLY A 226 8.11 14.49 -1.73
C GLY A 226 8.36 15.80 -0.99
N CYS A 227 8.50 15.81 0.35
CA CYS A 227 8.88 16.99 1.14
C CYS A 227 10.34 17.38 0.90
N SER A 228 10.68 17.78 -0.33
CA SER A 228 12.05 17.90 -0.82
C SER A 228 12.88 19.01 -0.17
N GLN A 229 12.25 19.93 0.56
CA GLN A 229 12.90 21.03 1.28
C GLN A 229 12.84 20.88 2.81
N LEU A 230 12.32 19.74 3.30
CA LEU A 230 12.43 19.35 4.70
C LEU A 230 13.91 19.08 5.00
N THR A 231 14.48 19.83 5.95
CA THR A 231 15.89 19.68 6.37
C THR A 231 16.03 18.87 7.65
N ASP A 232 15.05 18.95 8.54
CA ASP A 232 15.10 18.34 9.86
C ASP A 232 13.71 17.86 10.30
N ILE A 233 13.68 16.68 10.94
CA ILE A 233 12.44 16.13 11.51
C ILE A 233 12.70 15.59 12.92
N SER A 234 11.89 16.07 13.87
CA SER A 234 11.88 15.55 15.24
C SER A 234 10.77 14.52 15.38
N ILE A 235 11.16 13.25 15.48
CA ILE A 235 10.25 12.11 15.70
C ILE A 235 10.17 11.80 17.20
N PRO A 236 8.98 11.81 17.83
CA PRO A 236 8.85 11.54 19.26
C PRO A 236 9.14 10.06 19.58
N PRO A 237 9.63 9.76 20.80
CA PRO A 237 10.00 8.40 21.21
C PRO A 237 8.82 7.44 21.29
N SER A 238 7.58 7.95 21.30
CA SER A 238 6.36 7.15 21.26
C SER A 238 6.12 6.46 19.91
N VAL A 239 6.81 6.87 18.85
CA VAL A 239 6.64 6.27 17.52
C VAL A 239 7.25 4.85 17.50
N THR A 240 6.42 3.87 17.19
CA THR A 240 6.79 2.45 17.09
C THR A 240 6.79 1.93 15.66
N TYR A 241 6.17 2.67 14.73
CA TYR A 241 6.06 2.28 13.33
C TYR A 241 6.15 3.50 12.40
N ILE A 242 6.87 3.33 11.30
CA ILE A 242 7.00 4.31 10.22
C ILE A 242 6.72 3.57 8.91
N GLY A 243 5.74 4.04 8.14
CA GLY A 243 5.24 3.34 6.96
C GLY A 243 6.12 3.42 5.72
N VAL A 244 5.73 2.64 4.72
CA VAL A 244 6.38 2.53 3.40
C VAL A 244 6.52 3.92 2.78
N GLY A 245 7.73 4.27 2.34
CA GLY A 245 7.99 5.55 1.68
C GLY A 245 7.75 6.79 2.54
N ALA A 246 7.67 6.68 3.88
CA ALA A 246 7.28 7.80 4.73
C ALA A 246 8.11 9.08 4.51
N PHE A 247 9.40 8.96 4.19
CA PHE A 247 10.29 10.08 3.87
C PHE A 247 10.82 10.03 2.43
N GLU A 248 10.16 9.29 1.53
CA GLU A 248 10.55 9.19 0.12
C GLU A 248 10.73 10.60 -0.50
N GLY A 249 11.85 10.87 -1.16
CA GLY A 249 12.12 12.13 -1.82
C GLY A 249 12.30 13.35 -0.89
N CYS A 250 12.55 13.14 0.41
CA CYS A 250 12.95 14.20 1.34
C CYS A 250 14.39 14.67 1.09
N LYS A 251 14.61 15.31 -0.06
CA LYS A 251 15.94 15.66 -0.59
C LYS A 251 16.79 16.57 0.30
N GLY A 252 16.16 17.40 1.14
CA GLY A 252 16.85 18.30 2.07
C GLY A 252 17.26 17.65 3.40
N LEU A 253 16.76 16.45 3.71
CA LEU A 253 16.92 15.83 5.02
C LEU A 253 18.36 15.33 5.18
N GLU A 254 19.14 15.97 6.06
CA GLU A 254 20.57 15.65 6.20
C GLU A 254 20.86 14.54 7.21
N SER A 255 20.09 14.52 8.29
CA SER A 255 20.16 13.53 9.37
C SER A 255 18.84 13.50 10.14
N LEU A 256 18.58 12.42 10.85
CA LEU A 256 17.44 12.31 11.76
C LEU A 256 17.73 11.28 12.86
N ILE A 257 16.99 11.37 13.95
CA ILE A 257 17.03 10.39 15.03
C ILE A 257 15.81 9.47 14.88
N LEU A 258 16.07 8.19 14.66
CA LEU A 258 15.03 7.18 14.60
C LEU A 258 14.60 6.72 16.01
N PRO A 259 13.30 6.42 16.22
CA PRO A 259 12.82 5.85 17.47
C PRO A 259 13.49 4.50 17.78
N LYS A 260 13.86 4.28 19.06
CA LYS A 260 14.56 3.07 19.51
C LYS A 260 13.74 1.79 19.39
N GLU A 261 12.41 1.90 19.42
CA GLU A 261 11.49 0.77 19.35
C GLU A 261 11.24 0.24 17.94
N LEU A 262 11.71 0.96 16.92
CA LEU A 262 11.52 0.59 15.52
C LEU A 262 12.16 -0.77 15.23
N LYS A 263 11.40 -1.68 14.60
CA LYS A 263 11.83 -3.06 14.30
C LYS A 263 12.36 -3.25 12.88
N THR A 264 11.88 -2.45 11.94
CA THR A 264 12.22 -2.54 10.51
C THR A 264 12.44 -1.15 9.94
N ILE A 265 13.30 -1.04 8.93
CA ILE A 265 13.24 0.08 7.99
C ILE A 265 12.40 -0.40 6.81
N THR A 266 11.16 0.07 6.75
CA THR A 266 10.19 -0.32 5.73
C THR A 266 10.61 0.04 4.31
N ARG A 267 9.99 -0.62 3.34
CA ARG A 267 10.19 -0.39 1.92
C ARG A 267 10.18 1.10 1.58
N GLU A 268 11.14 1.54 0.77
CA GLU A 268 11.25 2.91 0.26
C GLU A 268 11.33 4.04 1.31
N MET A 269 11.45 3.73 2.61
CA MET A 269 11.30 4.72 3.71
C MET A 269 12.10 6.02 3.47
N PHE A 270 13.33 5.92 3.01
CA PHE A 270 14.24 7.03 2.70
C PHE A 270 14.63 7.12 1.22
N LYS A 271 13.91 6.42 0.32
CA LYS A 271 14.24 6.41 -1.11
C LYS A 271 14.36 7.86 -1.64
N GLY A 272 15.44 8.17 -2.36
CA GLY A 272 15.69 9.50 -2.94
C GLY A 272 15.99 10.61 -1.92
N CYS A 273 16.32 10.28 -0.66
CA CYS A 273 16.81 11.26 0.33
C CYS A 273 18.26 11.65 0.04
N ILE A 274 18.48 12.40 -1.05
CA ILE A 274 19.81 12.74 -1.54
C ILE A 274 20.66 13.55 -0.56
N GLY A 275 20.04 14.28 0.37
CA GLY A 275 20.71 15.08 1.39
C GLY A 275 21.20 14.26 2.58
N LEU A 276 20.71 13.03 2.77
CA LEU A 276 20.98 12.21 3.95
C LEU A 276 22.45 11.80 3.95
N LYS A 277 23.25 12.32 4.89
CA LYS A 277 24.71 12.10 4.93
C LYS A 277 25.11 10.87 5.73
N SER A 278 24.41 10.64 6.83
CA SER A 278 24.67 9.57 7.79
C SER A 278 23.40 9.26 8.56
N LEU A 279 23.21 8.00 8.95
CA LEU A 279 22.08 7.58 9.77
C LEU A 279 22.52 6.52 10.78
N ALA A 280 22.18 6.74 12.06
CA ALA A 280 22.29 5.71 13.08
C ALA A 280 20.98 4.91 13.11
N LEU A 281 21.07 3.62 12.80
CA LEU A 281 19.91 2.73 12.85
C LEU A 281 19.67 2.24 14.29
N PRO A 282 18.41 2.12 14.75
CA PRO A 282 18.09 1.48 16.02
C PRO A 282 18.31 -0.04 15.91
N ASN A 283 17.96 -0.80 16.96
CA ASN A 283 18.09 -2.27 16.99
C ASN A 283 17.03 -2.98 16.10
N ILE A 284 17.05 -2.67 14.81
CA ILE A 284 16.20 -3.29 13.78
C ILE A 284 16.67 -4.70 13.43
N ILE A 285 15.74 -5.50 12.90
CA ILE A 285 16.02 -6.85 12.39
C ILE A 285 16.06 -6.91 10.85
N GLU A 286 15.47 -5.93 10.17
CA GLU A 286 15.28 -5.95 8.72
C GLU A 286 15.35 -4.54 8.12
N ILE A 287 15.98 -4.45 6.95
CA ILE A 287 15.90 -3.30 6.04
C ILE A 287 15.22 -3.83 4.78
N GLU A 288 14.04 -3.30 4.46
CA GLU A 288 13.22 -3.77 3.34
C GLU A 288 13.67 -3.19 1.99
N ASN A 289 12.99 -3.62 0.92
CA ASN A 289 13.32 -3.29 -0.46
C ASN A 289 13.39 -1.76 -0.67
N SER A 290 14.40 -1.31 -1.42
CA SER A 290 14.59 0.11 -1.79
C SER A 290 14.62 1.10 -0.62
N ALA A 291 14.81 0.67 0.63
CA ALA A 291 14.70 1.52 1.83
C ALA A 291 15.53 2.81 1.76
N PHE A 292 16.75 2.73 1.23
CA PHE A 292 17.71 3.84 1.03
C PHE A 292 18.11 4.00 -0.44
N GLU A 293 17.31 3.47 -1.38
CA GLU A 293 17.58 3.60 -2.82
C GLU A 293 17.77 5.09 -3.19
N GLU A 294 18.77 5.42 -3.99
CA GLU A 294 19.12 6.79 -4.41
C GLU A 294 19.39 7.78 -3.26
N CYS A 295 19.81 7.30 -2.08
CA CYS A 295 20.41 8.15 -1.04
C CYS A 295 21.85 8.56 -1.42
N ILE A 296 21.98 9.37 -2.47
CA ILE A 296 23.26 9.72 -3.11
C ILE A 296 24.25 10.36 -2.11
N GLY A 297 23.76 11.10 -1.12
CA GLY A 297 24.57 11.76 -0.09
C GLY A 297 25.06 10.85 1.04
N LEU A 298 24.57 9.61 1.13
CA LEU A 298 24.82 8.72 2.27
C LEU A 298 26.27 8.22 2.24
N ARG A 299 27.09 8.73 3.15
CA ARG A 299 28.54 8.45 3.24
C ARG A 299 28.85 7.27 4.13
N GLU A 300 28.09 7.14 5.20
CA GLU A 300 28.26 6.10 6.21
C GLU A 300 26.90 5.69 6.78
N ILE A 301 26.76 4.40 7.09
CA ILE A 301 25.62 3.86 7.82
C ILE A 301 26.11 2.79 8.77
N GLN A 302 25.68 2.86 10.03
CA GLN A 302 26.02 1.86 11.04
C GLN A 302 24.89 0.84 11.09
N LEU A 303 25.20 -0.40 10.68
CA LEU A 303 24.26 -1.51 10.73
C LEU A 303 24.26 -2.14 12.14
N PRO A 304 23.10 -2.38 12.76
CA PRO A 304 23.03 -2.95 14.09
C PRO A 304 23.36 -4.44 14.07
N GLN A 305 23.97 -4.95 15.15
CA GLN A 305 24.43 -6.35 15.25
C GLN A 305 23.29 -7.38 15.21
N GLY A 306 22.04 -6.96 15.37
CA GLY A 306 20.85 -7.82 15.28
C GLY A 306 20.23 -7.91 13.88
N LEU A 307 20.76 -7.18 12.89
CA LEU A 307 20.22 -7.13 11.53
C LEU A 307 20.31 -8.50 10.85
N ARG A 308 19.21 -8.99 10.29
CA ARG A 308 19.09 -10.33 9.70
C ARG A 308 18.92 -10.32 8.19
N LYS A 309 18.17 -9.33 7.68
CA LYS A 309 17.80 -9.25 6.27
C LYS A 309 18.01 -7.85 5.73
N ILE A 310 18.49 -7.77 4.50
CA ILE A 310 18.56 -6.55 3.69
C ILE A 310 17.85 -6.86 2.37
N GLY A 311 16.85 -6.06 2.02
CA GLY A 311 15.99 -6.25 0.86
C GLY A 311 16.64 -5.92 -0.48
N GLU A 312 15.89 -6.20 -1.54
CA GLU A 312 16.27 -5.88 -2.91
C GLU A 312 16.47 -4.36 -3.08
N ARG A 313 17.56 -3.95 -3.73
CA ARG A 313 17.90 -2.55 -4.00
C ARG A 313 17.97 -1.64 -2.77
N ALA A 314 18.07 -2.19 -1.56
CA ALA A 314 17.96 -1.44 -0.30
C ALA A 314 18.88 -0.22 -0.20
N PHE A 315 20.08 -0.28 -0.78
CA PHE A 315 21.07 0.80 -0.86
C PHE A 315 21.47 1.13 -2.30
N ALA A 316 20.69 0.70 -3.30
CA ALA A 316 21.04 0.93 -4.70
C ALA A 316 21.20 2.44 -4.98
N GLY A 317 22.27 2.84 -5.69
CA GLY A 317 22.55 4.24 -6.01
C GLY A 317 23.04 5.11 -4.84
N CYS A 318 23.48 4.51 -3.73
CA CYS A 318 24.16 5.24 -2.65
C CYS A 318 25.58 5.64 -3.05
N CYS A 319 25.71 6.58 -4.00
CA CYS A 319 26.97 6.89 -4.66
C CYS A 319 28.08 7.48 -3.76
N ALA A 320 27.76 7.96 -2.56
CA ALA A 320 28.74 8.47 -1.60
C ALA A 320 29.22 7.42 -0.58
N LEU A 321 28.60 6.25 -0.52
CA LEU A 321 28.92 5.21 0.45
C LEU A 321 30.28 4.60 0.10
N LYS A 322 31.23 4.67 1.04
CA LYS A 322 32.62 4.22 0.81
C LYS A 322 32.92 2.83 1.37
N ARG A 323 32.26 2.48 2.47
CA ARG A 323 32.46 1.21 3.17
C ARG A 323 31.13 0.72 3.72
N ILE A 324 30.93 -0.59 3.65
CA ILE A 324 29.84 -1.26 4.35
C ILE A 324 30.37 -2.54 5.00
N ASP A 325 30.05 -2.77 6.26
CA ASP A 325 30.34 -4.03 6.94
C ASP A 325 29.03 -4.65 7.39
N LEU A 326 28.67 -5.78 6.80
CA LEU A 326 27.46 -6.51 7.17
C LEU A 326 27.71 -7.30 8.47
N PRO A 327 26.81 -7.19 9.47
CA PRO A 327 26.87 -7.99 10.68
C PRO A 327 26.82 -9.50 10.40
N LYS A 328 27.43 -10.29 11.29
CA LYS A 328 27.43 -11.77 11.21
C LYS A 328 26.03 -12.40 11.21
N SER A 329 25.04 -11.68 11.72
CA SER A 329 23.65 -12.11 11.80
C SER A 329 22.88 -12.01 10.48
N VAL A 330 23.42 -11.32 9.47
CA VAL A 330 22.76 -11.16 8.17
C VAL A 330 22.84 -12.49 7.40
N TYR A 331 21.69 -13.10 7.12
CA TYR A 331 21.58 -14.35 6.37
C TYR A 331 20.79 -14.22 5.06
N SER A 332 20.21 -13.05 4.80
CA SER A 332 19.47 -12.76 3.57
C SER A 332 19.86 -11.40 3.03
N LEU A 333 20.31 -11.37 1.78
CA LEU A 333 20.64 -10.16 1.04
C LEU A 333 19.88 -10.19 -0.30
N GLY A 334 19.08 -9.16 -0.55
CA GLY A 334 18.27 -9.05 -1.75
C GLY A 334 19.09 -8.67 -2.99
N LEU A 335 18.54 -8.96 -4.17
CA LEU A 335 19.15 -8.61 -5.45
C LEU A 335 19.42 -7.10 -5.54
N ASP A 336 20.53 -6.73 -6.18
CA ASP A 336 20.99 -5.36 -6.37
C ASP A 336 21.03 -4.51 -5.08
N ALA A 337 21.12 -5.13 -3.89
CA ALA A 337 21.03 -4.43 -2.61
C ALA A 337 21.99 -3.24 -2.49
N PHE A 338 23.16 -3.30 -3.13
CA PHE A 338 24.15 -2.23 -3.19
C PHE A 338 24.51 -1.84 -4.63
N ALA A 339 23.60 -2.06 -5.59
CA ALA A 339 23.87 -1.73 -6.99
C ALA A 339 24.22 -0.24 -7.16
N GLU A 340 25.09 0.09 -8.10
CA GLU A 340 25.51 1.47 -8.42
C GLU A 340 26.09 2.27 -7.24
N CYS A 341 26.61 1.59 -6.20
CA CYS A 341 27.39 2.24 -5.13
C CYS A 341 28.82 2.54 -5.61
N VAL A 342 28.96 3.47 -6.55
CA VAL A 342 30.20 3.75 -7.30
C VAL A 342 31.40 4.21 -6.45
N SER A 343 31.18 4.67 -5.21
CA SER A 343 32.26 5.05 -4.28
C SER A 343 32.68 3.94 -3.32
N LEU A 344 31.98 2.80 -3.33
CA LEU A 344 32.23 1.71 -2.41
C LEU A 344 33.59 1.09 -2.73
N THR A 345 34.50 1.09 -1.76
CA THR A 345 35.84 0.48 -1.90
C THR A 345 36.03 -0.73 -0.99
N GLN A 346 35.18 -0.88 0.02
CA GLN A 346 35.27 -1.98 0.98
C GLN A 346 33.87 -2.50 1.36
N ALA A 347 33.68 -3.81 1.28
CA ALA A 347 32.48 -4.49 1.72
C ALA A 347 32.85 -5.75 2.54
N GLY A 348 32.48 -5.76 3.82
CA GLY A 348 32.55 -6.94 4.68
C GLY A 348 31.25 -7.74 4.60
N LEU A 349 31.32 -9.02 4.24
CA LEU A 349 30.15 -9.92 4.17
C LEU A 349 30.30 -11.06 5.18
N PRO A 350 29.20 -11.52 5.81
CA PRO A 350 29.24 -12.68 6.69
C PRO A 350 29.62 -13.96 5.94
N GLU A 351 30.32 -14.84 6.64
CA GLU A 351 30.65 -16.18 6.14
C GLU A 351 29.37 -16.95 5.81
N GLY A 352 29.33 -17.56 4.62
CA GLY A 352 28.19 -18.37 4.17
C GLY A 352 27.01 -17.59 3.56
N LEU A 353 27.03 -16.26 3.55
CA LEU A 353 25.98 -15.46 2.87
C LEU A 353 26.15 -15.45 1.34
N VAL A 354 27.38 -15.63 0.86
CA VAL A 354 27.72 -15.44 -0.57
C VAL A 354 28.55 -16.62 -1.05
N GLU A 355 28.00 -17.43 -1.95
CA GLU A 355 28.79 -18.39 -2.72
C GLU A 355 29.61 -17.63 -3.79
N ARG A 356 30.68 -18.23 -4.31
CA ARG A 356 31.51 -17.59 -5.35
C ARG A 356 30.69 -17.41 -6.64
N GLY A 357 29.98 -16.29 -6.77
CA GLY A 357 29.14 -15.95 -7.93
C GLY A 357 28.08 -14.88 -7.63
N ASP A 358 27.55 -14.84 -6.41
CA ASP A 358 26.41 -13.96 -6.06
C ASP A 358 26.81 -12.50 -5.82
N TYR A 359 28.11 -12.19 -5.82
CA TYR A 359 28.61 -10.84 -5.62
C TYR A 359 28.10 -9.84 -6.66
N TYR A 360 28.03 -10.24 -7.93
CA TYR A 360 27.46 -9.39 -8.99
C TYR A 360 25.96 -9.16 -8.77
N ALA A 361 25.27 -10.14 -8.19
CA ALA A 361 23.84 -10.03 -7.88
C ALA A 361 23.54 -8.99 -6.81
N TYR A 362 24.53 -8.54 -6.01
CA TYR A 362 24.33 -7.54 -4.95
C TYR A 362 25.02 -6.21 -5.23
N PHE A 363 26.19 -6.24 -5.90
CA PHE A 363 27.10 -5.10 -6.07
C PHE A 363 27.29 -4.68 -7.53
N ARG A 364 26.31 -4.96 -8.40
CA ARG A 364 26.33 -4.50 -9.80
C ARG A 364 26.68 -3.00 -9.89
N GLY A 365 27.60 -2.61 -10.78
CA GLY A 365 28.01 -1.20 -10.92
C GLY A 365 28.96 -0.66 -9.83
N CYS A 366 29.40 -1.48 -8.86
CA CYS A 366 30.39 -1.07 -7.85
C CYS A 366 31.84 -1.22 -8.34
N GLU A 367 32.23 -0.44 -9.35
CA GLU A 367 33.53 -0.60 -10.04
C GLU A 367 34.74 -0.47 -9.12
N LYS A 368 34.71 0.46 -8.15
CA LYS A 368 35.81 0.66 -7.20
C LYS A 368 35.98 -0.51 -6.23
N LEU A 369 34.88 -1.14 -5.82
CA LEU A 369 34.90 -2.29 -4.93
C LEU A 369 35.50 -3.50 -5.66
N ALA A 370 35.10 -3.69 -6.91
CA ALA A 370 35.66 -4.71 -7.76
C ALA A 370 37.16 -4.52 -8.05
N ALA A 371 37.60 -3.29 -8.28
CA ALA A 371 39.03 -2.99 -8.48
C ALA A 371 39.86 -3.27 -7.21
N ALA A 372 39.28 -3.09 -6.02
CA ALA A 372 39.93 -3.30 -4.73
C ALA A 372 40.02 -4.79 -4.30
N ARG A 373 39.37 -5.71 -5.02
CA ARG A 373 39.24 -7.13 -4.68
C ARG A 373 39.83 -8.00 -5.80
N GLU A 374 41.04 -8.53 -5.60
CA GLU A 374 41.70 -9.41 -6.58
C GLU A 374 40.86 -10.66 -6.92
N ASP A 375 40.06 -11.15 -5.95
CA ASP A 375 39.14 -12.28 -6.09
C ASP A 375 37.88 -11.98 -6.95
N TRP A 376 37.59 -10.70 -7.23
CA TRP A 376 36.42 -10.26 -8.01
C TRP A 376 36.72 -9.88 -9.45
N GLN A 377 37.98 -9.64 -9.81
CA GLN A 377 38.35 -9.28 -11.18
C GLN A 377 37.98 -10.39 -12.19
N TYR A 378 38.00 -11.66 -11.75
CA TYR A 378 37.59 -12.81 -12.57
C TYR A 378 36.10 -12.81 -12.91
N THR A 379 35.23 -12.43 -11.97
CA THR A 379 33.77 -12.43 -12.14
C THR A 379 33.31 -11.30 -13.09
N LEU A 380 34.01 -10.17 -13.08
CA LEU A 380 33.75 -9.06 -14.01
C LEU A 380 34.13 -9.39 -15.45
N ASN A 381 35.23 -10.10 -15.66
CA ASN A 381 35.64 -10.53 -16.99
C ASN A 381 34.71 -11.62 -17.54
N SER A 382 34.30 -12.60 -16.72
CA SER A 382 33.36 -13.65 -17.15
C SER A 382 31.95 -13.12 -17.43
N VAL A 383 31.46 -12.12 -16.66
CA VAL A 383 30.16 -11.49 -16.91
C VAL A 383 30.20 -10.58 -18.14
N ARG A 384 31.32 -9.88 -18.40
CA ARG A 384 31.53 -9.14 -19.65
C ARG A 384 31.55 -10.05 -20.88
N GLU A 385 32.19 -11.22 -20.79
CA GLU A 385 32.16 -12.23 -21.86
C GLU A 385 30.73 -12.76 -22.08
N PHE A 386 29.99 -13.06 -21.02
CA PHE A 386 28.61 -13.56 -21.11
C PHE A 386 27.62 -12.53 -21.66
N LEU A 387 27.75 -11.24 -21.29
CA LEU A 387 26.94 -10.16 -21.84
C LEU A 387 27.31 -9.82 -23.29
N CYS A 388 28.60 -9.86 -23.66
CA CYS A 388 29.02 -9.70 -25.05
C CYS A 388 28.56 -10.87 -25.96
N GLU A 389 28.49 -12.11 -25.45
CA GLU A 389 27.93 -13.24 -26.20
C GLU A 389 26.40 -13.15 -26.34
N TYR A 390 25.70 -12.71 -25.30
CA TYR A 390 24.25 -12.50 -25.33
C TYR A 390 23.83 -11.36 -26.27
N GLU A 391 24.61 -10.27 -26.36
CA GLU A 391 24.38 -9.19 -27.31
C GLU A 391 24.72 -9.58 -28.76
N LYS A 392 25.75 -10.41 -28.98
CA LYS A 392 26.03 -10.98 -30.31
C LYS A 392 24.94 -11.94 -30.80
N GLY A 393 24.27 -12.66 -29.90
CA GLY A 393 23.16 -13.56 -30.23
C GLY A 393 21.84 -12.88 -30.64
N LYS A 394 21.70 -11.56 -30.45
CA LYS A 394 20.55 -10.78 -30.92
C LYS A 394 20.78 -10.06 -32.26
N GLY A 395 21.99 -10.15 -32.83
CA GLY A 395 22.39 -9.43 -34.05
C GLY A 395 22.04 -10.12 -35.37
N ASP A 396 21.85 -11.45 -35.39
CA ASP A 396 21.78 -12.21 -36.65
C ASP A 396 20.41 -12.90 -36.86
N ASN A 397 19.31 -12.14 -36.82
CA ASN A 397 18.02 -12.63 -37.36
C ASN A 397 17.08 -11.50 -37.81
N VAL A 398 17.60 -10.55 -38.60
CA VAL A 398 16.79 -9.80 -39.57
C VAL A 398 17.67 -9.49 -40.78
N ASN A 399 17.57 -10.32 -41.83
CA ASN A 399 17.64 -9.97 -43.26
C ASN A 399 17.97 -11.23 -44.08
N GLU A 400 16.93 -11.99 -44.46
CA GLU A 400 16.52 -12.30 -45.84
C GLU A 400 15.33 -13.27 -45.85
#